data_AF-A0A953T8J1-F1
#
_entry.id   AF-A0A953T8J1-F1
#
_cell.length_a   1.000
_cell.length_b   1.000
_cell.length_c   1.000
_cell.angle_alpha   90.00
_cell.angle_beta   90.00
_cell.angle_gamma   90.00
#
_symmetry.space_group_name_H-M   'P 1'
#
loop_
_entity.id
_entity.type
_entity.pdbx_description
1 polymer ?
#
loop_
_entity_poly.entity_id
_entity_poly.type
_entity_poly.pdbx_seq_one_letter_code
_entity_poly.pdbx_strand_id
1 'polypeptide(L)'
;MAKSVNNLQDVFLNNARKGKIPVSIHLVNGFQLKGLVRGFDSFTIILESEGKQILVYKHSVTTVTPAKPILYNQDELNNNLNK
;
A
#
# COMPACT_ATOMS: atom_id res chain seq x y z
N MET A 1 -6.94 19.45 18.04
CA MET A 1 -5.91 18.51 17.53
C MET A 1 -5.76 18.79 16.05
N ALA A 2 -4.56 19.11 15.58
CA ALA A 2 -4.34 19.41 14.16
C ALA A 2 -4.73 18.19 13.34
N LYS A 3 -5.68 18.37 12.41
CA LYS A 3 -6.11 17.36 11.43
C LYS A 3 -4.85 16.91 10.70
N SER A 4 -4.34 15.73 11.05
CA SER A 4 -3.08 15.23 10.52
C SER A 4 -3.18 15.23 9.00
N VAL A 5 -2.25 15.92 8.34
CA VAL A 5 -2.04 15.82 6.90
C VAL A 5 -2.10 14.34 6.53
N ASN A 6 -3.10 13.94 5.74
CA ASN A 6 -3.30 12.55 5.33
C ASN A 6 -1.99 12.04 4.74
N ASN A 7 -1.28 11.16 5.47
CA ASN A 7 -0.01 10.61 5.00
C ASN A 7 -0.30 9.76 3.77
N LEU A 8 0.07 10.28 2.59
CA LEU A 8 -0.19 9.66 1.29
C LEU A 8 0.30 8.22 1.24
N GLN A 9 1.45 7.94 1.86
CA GLN A 9 2.03 6.60 1.93
C GLN A 9 1.14 5.65 2.75
N ASP A 10 0.69 6.09 3.93
CA ASP A 10 -0.17 5.27 4.79
C ASP A 10 -1.52 5.02 4.13
N VAL A 11 -2.13 6.05 3.52
CA VAL A 11 -3.39 5.90 2.78
C VAL A 11 -3.21 4.91 1.63
N PHE A 12 -2.14 5.04 0.85
CA PHE A 12 -1.85 4.14 -0.27
C PHE A 12 -1.67 2.68 0.19
N LEU A 13 -0.74 2.43 1.11
CA LEU A 13 -0.42 1.07 1.57
C LEU A 13 -1.59 0.45 2.35
N ASN A 14 -2.34 1.24 3.12
CA ASN A 14 -3.50 0.74 3.86
C ASN A 14 -4.66 0.39 2.91
N ASN A 15 -4.91 1.17 1.87
CA ASN A 15 -5.92 0.86 0.87
C ASN A 15 -5.52 -0.35 0.02
N ALA A 16 -4.24 -0.49 -0.34
CA ALA A 16 -3.73 -1.68 -1.00
C ALA A 16 -3.97 -2.94 -0.15
N ARG A 17 -3.64 -2.87 1.14
CA ARG A 17 -3.80 -3.95 2.13
C ARG A 17 -5.27 -4.32 2.37
N LYS A 18 -6.11 -3.33 2.71
CA LYS A 18 -7.55 -3.55 3.00
C LYS A 18 -8.29 -4.09 1.77
N GLY A 19 -8.02 -3.51 0.60
CA GLY A 19 -8.62 -3.93 -0.66
C GLY A 19 -8.05 -5.22 -1.23
N LYS A 20 -7.04 -5.83 -0.57
CA LYS A 20 -6.30 -6.99 -1.08
C LYS A 20 -5.88 -6.79 -2.54
N ILE A 21 -5.40 -5.59 -2.87
CA ILE A 21 -5.02 -5.21 -4.22
C ILE A 21 -3.60 -5.75 -4.47
N PRO A 22 -3.38 -6.59 -5.50
CA PRO A 22 -2.04 -7.01 -5.88
C PRO A 22 -1.17 -5.80 -6.23
N VAL A 23 0.07 -5.79 -5.73
CA VAL A 23 1.06 -4.76 -6.01
C VAL A 23 2.30 -5.36 -6.65
N SER A 24 2.94 -4.57 -7.51
CA SER A 24 4.30 -4.81 -8.00
C SER A 24 5.24 -3.82 -7.34
N ILE A 25 6.18 -4.32 -6.53
CA ILE A 25 7.22 -3.53 -5.87
C ILE A 25 8.49 -3.66 -6.68
N HIS A 26 9.02 -2.53 -7.16
CA HIS A 26 10.31 -2.46 -7.82
C HIS A 26 11.38 -2.05 -6.83
N LEU A 27 12.48 -2.78 -6.83
CA LEU A 27 13.62 -2.52 -5.97
C LEU A 27 14.69 -1.68 -6.67
N VAL A 28 15.57 -1.06 -5.89
CA VAL A 28 16.68 -0.22 -6.38
C VAL A 28 17.64 -0.96 -7.32
N ASN A 29 17.73 -2.29 -7.19
CA ASN A 29 18.55 -3.15 -8.07
C ASN A 29 17.80 -3.61 -9.34
N GLY A 30 16.59 -3.11 -9.58
CA GLY A 30 15.75 -3.48 -10.72
C GLY A 30 14.94 -4.77 -10.54
N PHE A 31 15.10 -5.49 -9.42
CA PHE A 31 14.29 -6.68 -9.15
C PHE A 31 12.83 -6.32 -8.86
N GLN A 32 11.90 -7.18 -9.29
CA GLN A 32 10.47 -6.97 -9.10
C GLN A 32 9.88 -8.05 -8.18
N LEU A 33 9.17 -7.60 -7.16
CA LEU A 33 8.35 -8.44 -6.29
C LEU A 33 6.88 -8.22 -6.60
N LYS A 34 6.09 -9.29 -6.69
CA LYS A 34 4.63 -9.22 -6.88
C LYS A 34 3.94 -9.92 -5.73
N GLY A 35 2.88 -9.33 -5.20
CA GLY A 35 2.13 -9.95 -4.11
C GLY A 35 1.09 -9.03 -3.48
N LEU A 36 0.62 -9.42 -2.30
CA LEU A 36 -0.35 -8.68 -1.51
C LEU A 36 0.33 -8.03 -0.31
N VAL A 37 0.06 -6.75 -0.06
CA VAL A 37 0.50 -6.10 1.18
C VAL A 37 -0.31 -6.68 2.33
N ARG A 38 0.36 -7.24 3.34
CA ARG A 38 -0.27 -7.77 4.57
C ARG A 38 -0.11 -6.83 5.76
N GLY A 39 0.95 -6.04 5.78
CA GLY A 39 1.24 -5.06 6.82
C GLY A 39 2.37 -4.13 6.40
N PHE A 40 2.55 -3.04 7.13
CA PHE A 40 3.67 -2.12 6.96
C PHE A 40 3.84 -1.31 8.25
N ASP A 41 5.04 -0.80 8.45
CA ASP A 41 5.36 0.19 9.48
C ASP A 41 6.10 1.37 8.84
N SER A 42 6.81 2.18 9.62
CA SER A 42 7.60 3.31 9.12
C SER A 42 8.66 2.92 8.09
N PHE A 43 9.27 1.74 8.18
CA PHE A 43 10.47 1.35 7.43
C PHE A 43 10.32 0.08 6.58
N THR A 44 9.27 -0.71 6.81
CA THR A 44 9.09 -2.02 6.19
C THR A 44 7.69 -2.21 5.61
N ILE A 45 7.59 -3.13 4.65
CA ILE A 45 6.35 -3.62 4.03
C ILE A 45 6.40 -5.15 4.11
N ILE A 46 5.36 -5.77 4.66
CA ILE A 46 5.17 -7.22 4.58
C ILE A 46 4.36 -7.54 3.32
N LEU A 47 4.99 -8.23 2.39
CA LEU A 47 4.39 -8.72 1.15
C LEU A 47 4.15 -10.23 1.26
N GLU A 48 2.99 -10.70 0.84
CA GLU A 48 2.71 -12.13 0.69
C GLU A 48 2.68 -12.49 -0.80
N SER A 49 3.50 -13.45 -1.19
CA SER A 49 3.62 -13.93 -2.55
C SER A 49 3.73 -15.46 -2.54
N GLU A 50 2.87 -16.13 -3.30
CA GLU A 50 2.86 -17.61 -3.40
C GLU A 50 2.83 -18.31 -2.02
N GLY A 51 2.06 -17.78 -1.08
CA GLY A 51 1.95 -18.31 0.28
C GLY A 51 3.15 -18.04 1.19
N LYS A 52 4.17 -17.33 0.71
CA LYS A 52 5.35 -16.93 1.49
C LYS A 52 5.26 -15.47 1.91
N GLN A 53 5.67 -15.19 3.14
CA GLN A 53 5.83 -13.83 3.63
C GLN A 53 7.22 -13.30 3.32
N ILE A 54 7.29 -12.06 2.86
CA ILE A 54 8.50 -11.36 2.47
C ILE A 54 8.50 -10.02 3.19
N LEU A 55 9.49 -9.77 4.05
CA LEU A 55 9.72 -8.48 4.67
C LEU A 55 10.60 -7.63 3.75
N VAL A 56 10.05 -6.53 3.25
CA VAL A 56 10.72 -5.62 2.31
C VAL A 56 11.04 -4.33 3.03
N TYR A 57 12.31 -3.93 3.06
CA TYR A 57 12.71 -2.63 3.58
C TYR A 57 12.46 -1.53 2.54
N LYS A 58 11.85 -0.41 2.98
CA LYS A 58 11.49 0.71 2.09
C LYS A 58 12.70 1.39 1.43
N HIS A 59 13.88 1.37 2.05
CA HIS A 59 15.09 1.94 1.44
C HIS A 59 15.49 1.23 0.13
N SER A 60 15.09 -0.03 -0.02
CA SER A 60 15.35 -0.82 -1.22
C SER A 60 14.24 -0.70 -2.25
N VAL A 61 13.12 -0.04 -1.95
CA VAL A 61 11.97 0.11 -2.84
C VAL A 61 12.07 1.43 -3.59
N THR A 62 12.00 1.38 -4.92
CA THR A 62 11.88 2.58 -5.76
C THR A 62 10.42 2.95 -6.00
N THR A 63 9.59 1.94 -6.28
CA THR A 63 8.24 2.17 -6.79
C THR A 63 7.30 1.04 -6.37
N VAL A 64 6.05 1.39 -6.06
CA VAL A 64 4.96 0.43 -5.80
C VAL A 64 3.82 0.72 -6.76
N THR A 65 3.49 -0.25 -7.61
CA THR A 65 2.44 -0.13 -8.63
C THR A 65 1.28 -1.06 -8.27
N PRO A 66 0.06 -0.55 -8.04
CA PRO A 66 -1.09 -1.39 -7.74
C PRO A 66 -1.72 -1.92 -9.04
N ALA A 67 -2.26 -3.13 -9.01
CA ALA A 67 -2.96 -3.73 -10.16
C ALA A 67 -4.30 -3.05 -10.48
N LYS A 68 -4.85 -2.29 -9.53
CA LYS A 68 -6.05 -1.45 -9.68
C LYS A 68 -5.81 -0.09 -9.03
N PRO A 69 -6.40 1.01 -9.54
CA PRO A 69 -6.25 2.33 -8.95
C PRO A 69 -6.63 2.35 -7.46
N ILE A 70 -5.83 3.04 -6.65
CA ILE A 70 -6.16 3.29 -5.25
C ILE A 70 -6.91 4.61 -5.14
N LEU A 71 -8.09 4.55 -4.51
CA LEU A 71 -8.91 5.72 -4.22
C LEU A 71 -8.44 6.36 -2.92
N TYR A 72 -8.13 7.65 -2.93
CA TYR A 72 -7.63 8.38 -1.75
C TYR A 72 -8.74 9.07 -0.94
N ASN A 73 -9.95 9.23 -1.52
CA ASN A 73 -11.07 9.97 -0.93
C ASN A 73 -12.26 9.05 -0.55
N GLN A 74 -12.02 7.89 0.08
CA GLN A 74 -13.14 7.02 0.50
C GLN A 74 -14.06 7.66 1.55
N ASP A 75 -13.56 8.62 2.33
CA ASP A 75 -14.38 9.37 3.29
C ASP A 75 -15.44 10.25 2.61
N GLU A 76 -15.21 10.74 1.40
CA GLU A 76 -16.23 11.52 0.65
C GLU A 76 -17.31 10.62 0.05
N LEU A 77 -16.96 9.41 -0.42
CA LEU A 77 -17.94 8.47 -0.98
C LEU A 77 -18.89 7.92 0.09
N ASN A 78 -18.37 7.56 1.26
CA ASN A 78 -19.19 7.04 2.36
C ASN A 78 -20.09 8.12 3.00
N ASN A 79 -19.66 9.39 3.01
CA ASN A 79 -20.49 10.49 3.50
C ASN A 79 -21.63 10.86 2.54
N ASN A 80 -21.48 10.61 1.22
CA ASN A 80 -22.55 10.83 0.24
C ASN A 80 -23.56 9.67 0.14
N LEU A 81 -23.21 8.47 0.61
CA LEU A 81 -24.12 7.33 0.68
C LEU A 81 -25.03 7.36 1.93
N ASN A 82 -24.67 8.16 2.93
CA ASN A 82 -25.42 8.33 4.19
C ASN A 82 -26.18 9.67 4.25
N LYS A 83 -26.36 10.34 3.11
CA LYS A 83 -27.11 11.59 2.98
C LYS A 83 -28.22 11.39 1.96
#